data_AF-A0A9D9VMM0-F1
#
_entry.id   AF-A0A9D9VMM0-F1
#
_cell.length_a   1.000
_cell.length_b   1.000
_cell.length_c   1.000
_cell.angle_alpha   90.00
_cell.angle_beta   90.00
_cell.angle_gamma   90.00
#
_symmetry.space_group_name_H-M   'P 1'
#
loop_
_entity.id
_entity.type
_entity.pdbx_description
1 polymer ?
#
loop_
_entity_poly.entity_id
_entity_poly.type
_entity_poly.pdbx_seq_one_letter_code
_entity_poly.pdbx_strand_id
1 'polypeptide(L)'
;AASKPDQVKKAHGVFINVFVGLCIVLTAWLLVNITFSVLTGKGISVWTKISCVGNPESAAFPDAPGAQASRPQVTGSGTPVTPTNTNDNLAGVHPDLVRLVNAAHACSAIQFQVTSGFRQRSSTATDSRHIQGMAVDAHPIIRSIVSYTGGSCVPPNANYRAINDAFACGSRQTGIPYQWGGSSPTFMQNRCYDSMHFQLPRSVYPNG
;
A
#
# COMPACT_ATOMS: atom_id res chain seq x y z
N ALA A 1 -7.27 66.84 16.35
CA ALA A 1 -8.29 66.47 15.36
C ALA A 1 -9.46 65.81 16.10
N ALA A 2 -10.55 66.54 16.30
CA ALA A 2 -11.72 66.04 17.02
C ALA A 2 -12.59 65.22 16.05
N SER A 3 -12.70 63.92 16.32
CA SER A 3 -13.51 62.99 15.52
C SER A 3 -14.99 63.33 15.68
N LYS A 4 -15.68 63.65 14.57
CA LYS A 4 -17.12 63.95 14.57
C LYS A 4 -17.91 62.76 15.15
N PRO A 5 -18.80 62.97 16.14
CA PRO A 5 -19.44 61.89 16.90
C PRO A 5 -20.30 60.94 16.04
N ASP A 6 -20.76 61.40 14.88
CA ASP A 6 -21.62 60.62 13.98
C ASP A 6 -20.85 59.53 13.21
N GLN A 7 -19.56 59.73 12.95
CA GLN A 7 -18.70 58.73 12.29
C GLN A 7 -18.37 57.57 13.24
N VAL A 8 -18.29 57.85 14.55
CA VAL A 8 -18.03 56.84 15.59
C VAL A 8 -19.23 55.89 15.73
N LYS A 9 -20.47 56.40 15.63
CA LYS A 9 -21.68 55.57 15.69
C LYS A 9 -21.84 54.65 14.48
N LYS A 10 -21.49 55.14 13.27
CA LYS A 10 -21.55 54.34 12.05
C LYS A 10 -20.48 53.24 12.02
N ALA A 11 -19.28 53.54 12.51
CA ALA A 11 -18.22 52.55 12.67
C ALA A 11 -18.62 51.44 13.66
N HIS A 12 -19.20 51.78 14.82
CA HIS A 12 -19.66 50.77 15.78
C HIS A 12 -20.71 49.81 15.22
N GLY A 13 -21.65 50.29 14.40
CA GLY A 13 -22.66 49.42 13.78
C GLY A 13 -22.06 48.38 12.83
N VAL A 14 -21.02 48.75 12.07
CA VAL A 14 -20.32 47.83 11.17
C VAL A 14 -19.53 46.79 11.99
N PHE A 15 -18.83 47.21 13.04
CA PHE A 15 -18.10 46.28 13.91
C PHE A 15 -19.01 45.28 14.61
N ILE A 16 -20.20 45.71 15.06
CA ILE A 16 -21.18 44.82 15.69
C ILE A 16 -21.69 43.77 14.68
N ASN A 17 -22.02 44.17 13.45
CA ASN A 17 -22.50 43.23 12.44
C ASN A 17 -21.42 42.20 12.04
N VAL A 18 -20.16 42.64 11.94
CA VAL A 18 -19.03 41.73 11.68
C VAL A 18 -18.78 40.79 12.85
N PHE A 19 -18.88 41.28 14.08
CA PHE A 19 -18.72 40.47 15.30
C PHE A 19 -19.84 39.43 15.43
N VAL A 20 -21.09 39.80 15.13
CA VAL A 20 -22.22 38.86 15.09
C VAL A 20 -21.99 37.79 14.02
N GLY A 21 -21.52 38.17 12.84
CA GLY A 21 -21.15 37.21 11.78
C GLY A 21 -20.05 36.24 12.22
N LEU A 22 -19.00 36.74 12.88
CA LEU A 22 -17.92 35.91 13.41
C LEU A 22 -18.43 34.94 14.49
N CYS A 23 -19.27 35.40 15.41
CA CYS A 23 -19.88 34.55 16.43
C CYS A 23 -20.74 33.43 15.81
N ILE A 24 -21.51 33.72 14.75
CA ILE A 24 -22.30 32.71 14.05
C ILE A 24 -21.39 31.64 13.42
N VAL A 25 -20.31 32.05 12.75
CA VAL A 25 -19.35 31.12 12.13
C VAL A 25 -18.66 30.26 13.17
N LEU A 26 -18.21 30.85 14.29
CA LEU A 26 -17.57 30.12 15.39
C LEU A 26 -18.55 29.15 16.05
N THR A 27 -19.81 29.54 16.22
CA THR A 27 -20.85 28.68 16.80
C THR A 27 -21.17 27.51 15.86
N ALA A 28 -21.30 27.76 14.56
CA ALA A 28 -21.51 26.70 13.57
C ALA A 28 -20.33 25.71 13.53
N TRP A 29 -19.09 26.21 13.59
CA TRP A 29 -17.89 25.37 13.67
C TRP A 29 -17.88 24.52 14.95
N LEU A 30 -18.22 25.11 16.09
CA LEU A 30 -18.30 24.41 17.36
C LEU A 30 -19.39 23.33 17.35
N LEU A 31 -20.56 23.60 16.78
CA LEU A 31 -21.65 22.63 16.67
C LEU A 31 -21.26 21.42 15.81
N VAL A 32 -20.60 21.63 14.67
CA VAL A 32 -20.06 20.53 13.85
C VAL A 32 -19.02 19.73 14.63
N ASN A 33 -18.11 20.40 15.35
CA ASN A 33 -17.10 19.71 16.15
C ASN A 33 -17.72 18.89 17.30
N ILE A 34 -18.77 19.40 17.95
CA ILE A 34 -19.49 18.69 19.01
C ILE A 34 -20.27 17.50 18.44
N THR A 35 -20.98 17.65 17.33
CA THR A 35 -21.75 16.54 16.73
C THR A 35 -20.84 15.42 16.25
N PHE A 36 -19.71 15.74 15.60
CA PHE A 36 -18.69 14.74 15.29
C PHE A 36 -18.18 14.06 16.56
N SER A 37 -17.86 14.82 17.61
CA SER A 37 -17.35 14.26 18.88
C SER A 37 -18.33 13.33 19.60
N VAL A 38 -19.64 13.62 19.54
CA VAL A 38 -20.69 12.79 20.15
C VAL A 38 -20.98 11.54 19.33
N LEU A 39 -20.96 11.64 17.98
CA LEU A 39 -21.23 10.51 17.10
C LEU A 39 -20.06 9.52 17.00
N THR A 40 -18.82 9.98 17.13
CA THR A 40 -17.63 9.11 17.05
C THR A 40 -17.08 8.69 18.41
N GLY A 41 -17.63 9.22 19.51
CA GLY A 41 -17.17 8.99 20.88
C GLY A 41 -15.72 9.42 21.15
N LYS A 42 -15.07 10.09 20.19
CA LYS A 42 -13.65 10.47 20.20
C LYS A 42 -13.47 11.72 19.35
N GLY A 43 -13.12 12.83 20.01
CA GLY A 43 -12.63 14.04 19.34
C GLY A 43 -11.42 13.74 18.45
N ILE A 44 -11.06 14.71 17.60
CA ILE A 44 -10.19 14.67 16.40
C ILE A 44 -8.69 14.30 16.67
N SER A 45 -8.43 13.45 17.67
CA SER A 45 -7.14 12.88 18.02
C SER A 45 -6.70 11.71 17.12
N VAL A 46 -7.54 11.31 16.15
CA VAL A 46 -7.23 10.21 15.21
C VAL A 46 -6.09 10.57 14.25
N TRP A 47 -5.83 11.86 14.05
CA TRP A 47 -4.77 12.33 13.13
C TRP A 47 -3.41 12.58 13.80
N THR A 48 -3.29 12.46 15.12
CA THR A 48 -2.03 12.75 15.85
C THR A 48 -1.50 11.61 16.73
N LYS A 49 -2.16 10.44 16.76
CA LYS A 49 -1.60 9.27 17.45
C LYS A 49 -0.85 8.35 16.49
N ILE A 50 0.43 8.63 16.27
CA ILE A 50 1.41 7.58 15.99
C ILE A 50 1.57 6.83 17.32
N SER A 51 0.88 5.70 17.46
CA SER A 51 1.17 4.75 18.51
C SER A 51 2.50 4.09 18.17
N CYS A 52 3.59 4.58 18.75
CA CYS A 52 4.80 3.80 18.88
C CYS A 52 4.43 2.57 19.71
N VAL A 53 4.20 1.44 19.05
CA VAL A 53 4.18 0.15 19.75
C VAL A 53 5.60 0.00 20.29
N GLY A 54 5.72 -0.03 21.62
CA GLY A 54 6.99 -0.20 22.31
C GLY A 54 7.75 -1.35 21.67
N ASN A 55 9.04 -1.12 21.47
CA ASN A 55 10.01 -2.11 21.06
C ASN A 55 9.69 -3.45 21.77
N PRO A 56 9.45 -4.56 21.07
CA PRO A 56 9.28 -5.83 21.76
C PRO A 56 10.60 -6.11 22.46
N GLU A 57 10.56 -6.16 23.80
CA GLU A 57 11.63 -6.78 24.57
C GLU A 57 11.87 -8.15 23.93
N SER A 58 13.05 -8.32 23.39
CA SER A 58 13.49 -9.57 22.79
C SER A 58 13.61 -10.57 23.94
N ALA A 59 12.52 -11.29 24.22
CA ALA A 59 12.57 -12.46 25.07
C ALA A 59 13.60 -13.42 24.47
N ALA A 60 14.50 -13.90 25.33
CA ALA A 60 15.64 -14.72 24.99
C ALA A 60 15.27 -15.91 24.08
N PHE A 61 16.14 -16.17 23.10
CA PHE A 61 16.06 -17.29 22.16
C PHE A 61 15.88 -18.64 22.89
N PRO A 62 14.84 -19.43 22.58
CA PRO A 62 14.67 -20.76 23.14
C PRO A 62 15.39 -21.81 22.27
N ASP A 63 16.69 -21.64 22.04
CA ASP A 63 17.52 -22.67 21.40
C ASP A 63 18.30 -23.48 22.45
N ALA A 64 17.62 -23.86 23.53
CA ALA A 64 18.07 -24.96 24.38
C ALA A 64 17.78 -26.29 23.64
N PRO A 65 18.78 -27.17 23.42
CA PRO A 65 18.56 -28.40 22.68
C PRO A 65 17.63 -29.35 23.45
N GLY A 66 16.43 -29.62 22.91
CA GLY A 66 15.55 -30.70 23.41
C GLY A 66 14.06 -30.39 23.60
N ALA A 67 13.55 -29.19 23.31
CA ALA A 67 12.14 -28.89 23.51
C ALA A 67 11.27 -29.18 22.27
N GLN A 68 10.45 -30.22 22.33
CA GLN A 68 9.31 -30.39 21.42
C GLN A 68 8.12 -29.51 21.86
N ALA A 69 7.39 -29.06 20.83
CA ALA A 69 5.95 -28.85 20.77
C ALA A 69 5.37 -27.41 20.82
N SER A 70 4.45 -27.23 19.86
CA SER A 70 3.23 -26.41 19.93
C SER A 70 3.35 -24.91 19.65
N ARG A 71 3.21 -24.57 18.36
CA ARG A 71 2.89 -23.21 17.88
C ARG A 71 1.53 -22.77 18.46
N PRO A 72 1.41 -21.57 19.08
CA PRO A 72 0.13 -21.09 19.58
C PRO A 72 -0.84 -20.84 18.42
N GLN A 73 -2.05 -21.41 18.50
CA GLN A 73 -3.16 -20.97 17.66
C GLN A 73 -3.75 -19.69 18.22
N VAL A 74 -3.75 -18.63 17.42
CA VAL A 74 -4.45 -17.38 17.71
C VAL A 74 -5.95 -17.61 17.50
N THR A 75 -6.72 -17.66 18.58
CA THR A 75 -8.19 -17.60 18.58
C THR A 75 -8.64 -16.15 18.46
N GLY A 76 -8.66 -15.64 17.22
CA GLY A 76 -9.40 -14.44 16.84
C GLY A 76 -10.47 -14.84 15.82
N SER A 77 -11.73 -14.52 16.08
CA SER A 77 -12.87 -14.75 15.18
C SER A 77 -12.96 -13.75 14.02
N GLY A 78 -11.81 -13.23 13.57
CA GLY A 78 -11.68 -12.70 12.23
C GLY A 78 -11.07 -13.81 11.39
N THR A 79 -11.74 -14.24 10.32
CA THR A 79 -11.21 -15.22 9.37
C THR A 79 -9.73 -14.91 9.14
N PRO A 80 -8.80 -15.82 9.49
CA PRO A 80 -7.43 -15.70 9.04
C PRO A 80 -7.53 -15.70 7.52
N VAL A 81 -7.41 -14.53 6.90
CA VAL A 81 -7.07 -14.46 5.49
C VAL A 81 -5.62 -14.90 5.46
N THR A 82 -5.43 -16.22 5.53
CA THR A 82 -4.26 -16.86 4.94
C THR A 82 -4.11 -16.20 3.57
N PRO A 83 -2.96 -15.61 3.21
CA PRO A 83 -2.71 -15.22 1.84
C PRO A 83 -2.64 -16.50 1.02
N THR A 84 -3.80 -17.09 0.74
CA THR A 84 -3.94 -18.24 -0.13
C THR A 84 -3.73 -17.70 -1.52
N ASN A 85 -2.65 -18.13 -2.17
CA ASN A 85 -2.46 -18.00 -3.60
C ASN A 85 -3.45 -18.89 -4.37
N THR A 86 -4.73 -18.83 -4.02
CA THR A 86 -5.85 -19.33 -4.82
C THR A 86 -6.24 -18.27 -5.85
N ASN A 87 -5.23 -17.65 -6.49
CA ASN A 87 -5.46 -16.67 -7.55
C ASN A 87 -5.35 -17.41 -8.88
N ASP A 88 -6.48 -17.57 -9.57
CA ASP A 88 -6.55 -18.01 -10.97
C ASP A 88 -5.56 -17.24 -11.88
N ASN A 89 -5.13 -16.06 -11.45
CA ASN A 89 -4.13 -15.22 -12.11
C ASN A 89 -2.74 -15.83 -12.23
N LEU A 90 -2.42 -16.91 -11.49
CA LEU A 90 -1.16 -17.66 -11.67
C LEU A 90 -1.29 -18.87 -12.61
N ALA A 91 -2.51 -19.22 -13.05
CA ALA A 91 -2.70 -20.29 -14.02
C ALA A 91 -1.99 -19.94 -15.33
N GLY A 92 -1.20 -20.87 -15.87
CA GLY A 92 -0.42 -20.67 -17.09
C GLY A 92 0.86 -19.82 -16.91
N VAL A 93 1.15 -19.33 -15.70
CA VAL A 93 2.45 -18.71 -15.39
C VAL A 93 3.52 -19.79 -15.25
N HIS A 94 4.73 -19.48 -15.68
CA HIS A 94 5.88 -20.37 -15.63
C HIS A 94 6.12 -20.87 -14.17
N PRO A 95 6.33 -22.18 -13.94
CA PRO A 95 6.43 -22.74 -12.59
C PRO A 95 7.51 -22.10 -11.71
N ASP A 96 8.63 -21.67 -12.29
CA ASP A 96 9.67 -20.96 -11.56
C ASP A 96 9.22 -19.58 -11.08
N LEU A 97 8.47 -18.85 -11.90
CA LEU A 97 7.92 -17.56 -11.48
C LEU A 97 6.86 -17.75 -10.40
N VAL A 98 6.05 -18.81 -10.47
CA VAL A 98 5.11 -19.19 -9.40
C VAL A 98 5.85 -19.51 -8.10
N ARG A 99 6.93 -20.30 -8.16
CA ARG A 99 7.80 -20.57 -6.99
C ARG A 99 8.39 -19.29 -6.40
N LEU A 100 8.88 -18.40 -7.25
CA LEU A 100 9.44 -17.12 -6.83
C LEU A 100 8.39 -16.24 -6.15
N VAL A 101 7.18 -16.14 -6.71
CA VAL A 101 6.05 -15.40 -6.11
C VAL A 101 5.71 -15.97 -4.74
N ASN A 102 5.59 -17.29 -4.61
CA ASN A 102 5.31 -17.95 -3.33
C ASN A 102 6.41 -17.68 -2.29
N ALA A 103 7.69 -17.72 -2.69
CA ALA A 103 8.80 -17.37 -1.81
C ALA A 103 8.77 -15.87 -1.41
N ALA A 104 8.43 -14.98 -2.35
CA ALA A 104 8.28 -13.56 -2.08
C ALA A 104 7.16 -13.30 -1.05
N HIS A 105 6.02 -13.99 -1.14
CA HIS A 105 4.97 -13.91 -0.13
C HIS A 105 5.47 -14.27 1.28
N ALA A 106 6.32 -15.29 1.40
CA ALA A 106 6.90 -15.68 2.69
C ALA A 106 7.88 -14.65 3.25
N CYS A 107 8.54 -13.87 2.39
CA CYS A 107 9.49 -12.82 2.76
C CYS A 107 8.84 -11.45 3.01
N SER A 108 7.62 -11.21 2.54
CA SER A 108 7.11 -9.85 2.38
C SER A 108 6.69 -9.21 3.69
N ALA A 109 7.16 -7.98 3.93
CA ALA A 109 6.72 -7.14 5.05
C ALA A 109 5.32 -6.56 4.84
N ILE A 110 4.82 -6.55 3.60
CA ILE A 110 3.47 -6.10 3.25
C ILE A 110 2.70 -7.18 2.51
N GLN A 111 1.38 -7.17 2.65
CA GLN A 111 0.53 -8.02 1.82
C GLN A 111 0.47 -7.47 0.40
N PHE A 112 0.52 -8.35 -0.59
CA PHE A 112 0.33 -8.03 -1.99
C PHE A 112 -0.47 -9.13 -2.68
N GLN A 113 -1.09 -8.80 -3.81
CA GLN A 113 -1.82 -9.73 -4.66
C GLN A 113 -1.26 -9.70 -6.07
N VAL A 114 -1.17 -10.88 -6.70
CA VAL A 114 -0.95 -10.98 -8.14
C VAL A 114 -2.26 -10.69 -8.86
N THR A 115 -2.33 -9.54 -9.52
CA THR A 115 -3.51 -9.07 -10.25
C THR A 115 -3.52 -9.54 -11.70
N SER A 116 -2.36 -9.91 -12.23
CA SER A 116 -2.25 -10.48 -13.57
C SER A 116 -1.05 -11.41 -13.67
N GLY A 117 -1.20 -12.52 -14.38
CA GLY A 117 -0.09 -13.41 -14.75
C GLY A 117 -0.16 -13.73 -16.23
N PHE A 118 -0.46 -14.97 -16.61
CA PHE A 118 -0.58 -15.36 -18.00
C PHE A 118 -1.77 -14.67 -18.70
N ARG A 119 -1.55 -14.18 -19.93
CA ARG A 119 -2.60 -13.58 -20.76
C ARG A 119 -2.59 -14.22 -22.15
N GLN A 120 -3.71 -14.81 -22.58
CA GLN A 120 -3.80 -15.46 -23.91
C GLN A 120 -3.70 -14.47 -25.09
N ARG A 121 -4.04 -13.19 -24.86
CA ARG A 121 -3.94 -12.14 -25.88
C ARG A 121 -3.61 -10.81 -25.22
N SER A 122 -2.67 -10.06 -25.79
CA SER A 122 -2.50 -8.63 -25.51
C SER A 122 -3.03 -7.85 -26.70
N SER A 123 -3.89 -6.87 -26.45
CA SER A 123 -4.41 -5.97 -27.49
C SER A 123 -3.37 -4.96 -27.98
N THR A 124 -2.22 -4.84 -27.31
CA THR A 124 -1.26 -3.74 -27.53
C THR A 124 0.18 -4.18 -27.73
N ALA A 125 0.57 -5.43 -27.44
CA ALA A 125 1.95 -5.88 -27.59
C ALA A 125 2.06 -7.39 -27.85
N THR A 126 2.57 -7.77 -29.03
CA THR A 126 2.83 -9.17 -29.42
C THR A 126 4.03 -9.81 -28.69
N ASP A 127 4.92 -9.01 -28.09
CA ASP A 127 6.10 -9.46 -27.31
C ASP A 127 5.96 -9.15 -25.80
N SER A 128 4.75 -9.27 -25.27
CA SER A 128 4.54 -9.18 -23.82
C SER A 128 4.92 -10.50 -23.15
N ARG A 129 5.73 -10.42 -22.09
CA ARG A 129 6.14 -11.59 -21.29
C ARG A 129 4.96 -12.25 -20.57
N HIS A 130 3.85 -11.53 -20.36
CA HIS A 130 2.60 -12.13 -19.87
C HIS A 130 2.00 -13.16 -20.85
N ILE A 131 2.22 -13.01 -22.16
CA ILE A 131 1.70 -13.95 -23.17
C ILE A 131 2.46 -15.27 -23.12
N GLN A 132 3.68 -15.27 -22.61
CA GLN A 132 4.51 -16.47 -22.45
C GLN A 132 4.42 -17.05 -21.04
N GLY A 133 3.61 -16.45 -20.16
CA GLY A 133 3.54 -16.84 -18.75
C GLY A 133 4.79 -16.47 -17.97
N MET A 134 5.63 -15.60 -18.51
CA MET A 134 6.93 -15.24 -17.96
C MET A 134 6.91 -13.96 -17.14
N ALA A 135 5.74 -13.38 -16.89
CA ALA A 135 5.55 -12.15 -16.10
C ALA A 135 4.30 -12.19 -15.23
N VAL A 136 4.33 -11.41 -14.17
CA VAL A 136 3.23 -11.16 -13.24
C VAL A 136 3.18 -9.69 -12.85
N ASP A 137 1.96 -9.19 -12.63
CA ASP A 137 1.69 -7.87 -12.06
C ASP A 137 1.30 -8.04 -10.59
N ALA A 138 2.07 -7.46 -9.67
CA ALA A 138 1.84 -7.52 -8.23
C ALA A 138 1.47 -6.15 -7.67
N HIS A 139 0.37 -6.09 -6.92
CA HIS A 139 -0.15 -4.87 -6.32
C HIS A 139 -0.25 -5.00 -4.79
N PRO A 140 0.07 -3.95 -4.03
CA PRO A 140 -0.05 -3.98 -2.58
C PRO A 140 -1.51 -4.06 -2.13
N ILE A 141 -1.77 -4.79 -1.05
CA ILE A 141 -3.07 -4.81 -0.36
C ILE A 141 -2.98 -3.81 0.79
N ILE A 142 -3.83 -2.77 0.75
CA ILE A 142 -3.90 -1.71 1.77
C ILE A 142 -5.31 -1.69 2.32
N ARG A 143 -5.46 -1.88 3.64
CA ARG A 143 -6.78 -1.97 4.31
C ARG A 143 -7.68 -3.02 3.64
N SER A 144 -7.12 -4.18 3.31
CA SER A 144 -7.81 -5.31 2.66
C SER A 144 -8.30 -5.03 1.23
N ILE A 145 -7.84 -3.95 0.58
CA ILE A 145 -8.17 -3.61 -0.80
C ILE A 145 -6.88 -3.55 -1.63
N VAL A 146 -6.92 -4.08 -2.85
CA VAL A 146 -5.81 -3.94 -3.81
C VAL A 146 -5.64 -2.47 -4.18
N SER A 147 -4.46 -1.93 -3.94
CA SER A 147 -4.11 -0.55 -4.29
C SER A 147 -3.31 -0.50 -5.59
N TYR A 148 -3.84 0.23 -6.57
CA TYR A 148 -3.19 0.52 -7.85
C TYR A 148 -2.34 1.80 -7.82
N THR A 149 -2.30 2.48 -6.68
CA THR A 149 -1.63 3.78 -6.52
C THR A 149 -0.12 3.62 -6.69
N GLY A 150 0.44 4.27 -7.71
CA GLY A 150 1.88 4.27 -7.97
C GLY A 150 2.39 3.13 -8.85
N GLY A 151 1.49 2.36 -9.48
CA GLY A 151 1.86 1.17 -10.26
C GLY A 151 2.43 1.47 -11.64
N SER A 152 1.85 2.42 -12.36
CA SER A 152 2.20 2.68 -13.76
C SER A 152 2.57 4.14 -14.02
N CYS A 153 3.60 4.33 -14.83
CA CYS A 153 4.12 5.59 -15.33
C CYS A 153 4.45 6.65 -14.28
N VAL A 154 4.79 6.22 -13.08
CA VAL A 154 5.32 7.05 -11.99
C VAL A 154 6.42 6.30 -11.25
N PRO A 155 7.41 6.99 -10.66
CA PRO A 155 8.44 6.33 -9.86
C PRO A 155 7.83 5.46 -8.75
N PRO A 156 8.40 4.27 -8.46
CA PRO A 156 7.85 3.35 -7.48
C PRO A 156 7.82 3.97 -6.08
N ASN A 157 6.65 3.91 -5.46
CA ASN A 157 6.44 4.29 -4.06
C ASN A 157 7.02 3.24 -3.10
N ALA A 158 6.92 3.52 -1.79
CA ALA A 158 7.43 2.63 -0.75
C ALA A 158 6.83 1.22 -0.78
N ASN A 159 5.55 1.09 -1.17
CA ASN A 159 4.89 -0.22 -1.21
C ASN A 159 5.45 -1.08 -2.35
N TYR A 160 5.60 -0.55 -3.57
CA TYR A 160 6.19 -1.33 -4.66
C TYR A 160 7.66 -1.67 -4.42
N ARG A 161 8.41 -0.80 -3.71
CA ARG A 161 9.78 -1.12 -3.27
C ARG A 161 9.78 -2.27 -2.26
N ALA A 162 8.87 -2.26 -1.29
CA ALA A 162 8.73 -3.36 -0.33
C ALA A 162 8.35 -4.69 -1.01
N ILE A 163 7.48 -4.66 -2.03
CA ILE A 163 7.20 -5.85 -2.85
C ILE A 163 8.48 -6.30 -3.57
N ASN A 164 9.22 -5.39 -4.19
CA ASN A 164 10.48 -5.75 -4.85
C ASN A 164 11.51 -6.33 -3.87
N ASP A 165 11.61 -5.82 -2.64
CA ASP A 165 12.48 -6.39 -1.61
C ASP A 165 12.06 -7.82 -1.23
N ALA A 166 10.75 -8.10 -1.23
CA ALA A 166 10.21 -9.44 -1.05
C ALA A 166 10.59 -10.37 -2.22
N PHE A 167 10.49 -9.91 -3.46
CA PHE A 167 10.97 -10.66 -4.63
C PHE A 167 12.48 -10.89 -4.60
N ALA A 168 13.27 -9.90 -4.16
CA ALA A 168 14.71 -10.05 -3.98
C ALA A 168 15.05 -11.11 -2.93
N CYS A 169 14.29 -11.13 -1.82
CA CYS A 169 14.41 -12.18 -0.81
C CYS A 169 14.03 -13.56 -1.37
N GLY A 170 12.88 -13.68 -2.04
CA GLY A 170 12.43 -14.92 -2.67
C GLY A 170 13.41 -15.43 -3.74
N SER A 171 14.03 -14.52 -4.49
CA SER A 171 15.08 -14.83 -5.47
C SER A 171 16.31 -15.40 -4.81
N ARG A 172 16.76 -14.83 -3.68
CA ARG A 172 17.87 -15.39 -2.88
C ARG A 172 17.55 -16.77 -2.33
N GLN A 173 16.30 -17.02 -1.92
CA GLN A 173 15.89 -18.32 -1.38
C GLN A 173 15.78 -19.41 -2.44
N THR A 174 15.27 -19.07 -3.63
CA THR A 174 14.98 -20.06 -4.69
C THR A 174 16.09 -20.16 -5.74
N GLY A 175 16.99 -19.18 -5.80
CA GLY A 175 17.99 -19.05 -6.86
C GLY A 175 17.42 -18.57 -8.20
N ILE A 176 16.14 -18.20 -8.26
CA ILE A 176 15.46 -17.84 -9.50
C ILE A 176 15.66 -16.33 -9.77
N PRO A 177 16.28 -15.94 -10.90
CA PRO A 177 16.49 -14.53 -11.22
C PRO A 177 15.19 -13.88 -11.70
N TYR A 178 15.07 -12.57 -11.51
CA TYR A 178 13.92 -11.79 -11.99
C TYR A 178 14.34 -10.38 -12.41
N GLN A 179 13.47 -9.72 -13.15
CA GLN A 179 13.55 -8.30 -13.49
C GLN A 179 12.30 -7.60 -12.96
N TRP A 180 12.47 -6.37 -12.49
CA TRP A 180 11.40 -5.54 -11.98
C TRP A 180 11.26 -4.26 -12.81
N GLY A 181 10.04 -3.98 -13.29
CA GLY A 181 9.76 -2.83 -14.13
C GLY A 181 9.84 -1.47 -13.42
N GLY A 182 9.86 -1.46 -12.09
CA GLY A 182 10.11 -0.25 -11.29
C GLY A 182 11.59 0.15 -11.17
N SER A 183 12.53 -0.70 -11.60
CA SER A 183 13.97 -0.43 -11.49
C SER A 183 14.45 0.73 -12.38
N SER A 184 13.82 0.91 -13.54
CA SER A 184 14.17 1.94 -14.52
C SER A 184 13.04 2.12 -15.54
N PRO A 185 12.81 3.33 -16.09
CA PRO A 185 11.84 3.53 -17.17
C PRO A 185 12.24 2.80 -18.46
N THR A 186 13.52 2.41 -18.61
CA THR A 186 14.01 1.63 -19.77
C THR A 186 13.24 0.32 -19.96
N PHE A 187 12.65 -0.21 -18.88
CA PHE A 187 11.85 -1.42 -18.92
C PHE A 187 10.65 -1.31 -19.90
N MET A 188 10.00 -0.15 -19.97
CA MET A 188 8.97 0.16 -20.97
C MET A 188 9.51 1.01 -22.13
N GLN A 189 10.67 0.63 -22.69
CA GLN A 189 11.30 1.35 -23.80
C GLN A 189 11.55 2.83 -23.47
N ASN A 190 11.94 3.10 -22.22
CA ASN A 190 12.23 4.44 -21.70
C ASN A 190 11.01 5.39 -21.64
N ARG A 191 9.78 4.87 -21.76
CA ARG A 191 8.57 5.69 -21.72
C ARG A 191 8.15 6.01 -20.29
N CYS A 192 8.16 5.01 -19.40
CA CYS A 192 7.71 5.19 -18.02
C CYS A 192 8.08 3.98 -17.14
N TYR A 193 7.91 4.11 -15.82
CA TYR A 193 8.12 3.02 -14.86
C TYR A 193 6.92 2.06 -14.83
N ASP A 194 7.21 0.77 -14.68
CA ASP A 194 6.22 -0.29 -14.55
C ASP A 194 6.39 -1.02 -13.21
N SER A 195 5.99 -0.35 -12.14
CA SER A 195 6.31 -0.77 -10.77
C SER A 195 5.56 -2.04 -10.34
N MET A 196 4.42 -2.35 -10.97
CA MET A 196 3.70 -3.59 -10.69
C MET A 196 4.32 -4.81 -11.40
N HIS A 197 5.08 -4.61 -12.47
CA HIS A 197 5.50 -5.69 -13.36
C HIS A 197 6.78 -6.38 -12.89
N PHE A 198 6.73 -7.70 -12.78
CA PHE A 198 7.85 -8.60 -12.49
C PHE A 198 7.93 -9.67 -13.57
N GLN A 199 9.13 -9.97 -14.06
CA GLN A 199 9.31 -10.99 -15.09
C GLN A 199 10.58 -11.81 -14.94
N LEU A 200 10.59 -13.00 -15.51
CA LEU A 200 11.82 -13.77 -15.69
C LEU A 200 12.70 -13.12 -16.77
N PRO A 201 14.03 -13.01 -16.60
CA PRO A 201 14.91 -12.37 -17.57
C PRO A 201 14.98 -13.16 -18.88
N ARG A 202 14.90 -12.48 -20.03
CA ARG A 202 15.00 -13.11 -21.36
C ARG A 202 16.32 -13.84 -21.61
N SER A 203 17.40 -13.42 -20.98
CA SER A 203 18.72 -14.05 -21.12
C SER A 203 18.80 -15.45 -20.51
N VAL A 204 17.99 -15.72 -19.48
CA VAL A 204 17.93 -17.01 -18.78
C VAL A 204 16.71 -17.82 -19.21
N TYR A 205 15.60 -17.12 -19.45
CA TYR A 205 14.31 -17.68 -19.83
C TYR A 205 13.87 -17.10 -21.19
N PRO A 206 14.41 -17.61 -22.31
CA PRO A 206 14.07 -17.14 -23.65
C PRO A 206 12.59 -17.42 -23.97
N ASN A 207 12.08 -16.74 -25.00
CA ASN A 207 10.77 -17.05 -25.56
C ASN A 207 10.89 -18.43 -26.25
N GLY A 208 9.89 -19.31 -26.05
CA GLY A 208 9.81 -20.59 -26.75
C GLY A 208 9.46 -20.45 -28.23
#